data_AF-A0A4V6ALQ8-F1
#
_entry.id   AF-A0A4V6ALQ8-F1
#
_cell.length_a   1.000
_cell.length_b   1.000
_cell.length_c   1.000
_cell.angle_alpha   90.00
_cell.angle_beta   90.00
_cell.angle_gamma   90.00
#
_symmetry.space_group_name_H-M   'P 1'
#
loop_
_entity.id
_entity.type
_entity.pdbx_description
1 polymer ?
#
loop_
_entity_poly.entity_id
_entity_poly.type
_entity_poly.pdbx_seq_one_letter_code
_entity_poly.pdbx_strand_id
1 'polypeptide(L)'
;MPREELDERIAREEFRRPRESLLNICTEFYKHCGPRLKILQNVAGEPRVTALELLDIKSHMRLAEIAHALLKLAPYDTLTMESRGLRRYIMEMLPITDWSSEAVRPALILILKRLDRMFNKIHKMPTLRRQVEWEAASSLIEGLCLTLQRQPIISFLPHLRSLINVCVNLVMGVVGPSSVADGLPLLHLSPYLSPPLPFSTAVVRLVALQIQALKEDFPLSHVISPFTNQERREGMLLNLAALKVVLVCFERSLGNQCTG
;
A
#
# COMPACT_ATOMS: atom_id res chain seq x y z
N MET A 1 18.42 -15.86 -25.81
CA MET A 1 18.45 -15.82 -24.34
C MET A 1 19.46 -16.87 -23.88
N PRO A 2 20.49 -16.51 -23.10
CA PRO A 2 21.38 -17.47 -22.46
C PRO A 2 20.58 -18.46 -21.59
N ARG A 3 21.02 -19.72 -21.52
CA ARG A 3 20.30 -20.80 -20.82
C ARG A 3 20.05 -20.48 -19.32
N GLU A 4 21.02 -19.85 -18.67
CA GLU A 4 20.94 -19.45 -17.27
C GLU A 4 19.82 -18.41 -17.01
N GLU A 5 19.63 -17.46 -17.92
CA GLU A 5 18.57 -16.45 -17.79
C GLU A 5 17.17 -17.07 -17.96
N LEU A 6 17.06 -18.10 -18.78
CA LEU A 6 15.81 -18.86 -18.93
C LEU A 6 15.51 -19.67 -17.67
N ASP A 7 16.50 -20.34 -17.10
CA ASP A 7 16.36 -21.14 -15.88
C ASP A 7 15.97 -20.24 -14.68
N GLU A 8 16.55 -19.04 -14.57
CA GLU A 8 16.14 -18.05 -13.57
C GLU A 8 14.68 -17.59 -13.73
N ARG A 9 14.25 -17.36 -14.98
CA ARG A 9 12.86 -16.95 -15.26
C ARG A 9 11.88 -18.05 -14.88
N ILE A 10 12.19 -19.31 -15.20
CA ILE A 10 11.37 -20.47 -14.83
C ILE A 10 11.30 -20.60 -13.30
N ALA A 11 12.43 -20.51 -12.60
CA ALA A 11 12.46 -20.57 -11.14
C ALA A 11 11.62 -19.46 -10.48
N ARG A 12 11.64 -18.25 -11.02
CA ARG A 12 10.78 -17.14 -10.54
C ARG A 12 9.31 -17.41 -10.78
N GLU A 13 8.95 -17.99 -11.92
CA GLU A 13 7.57 -18.32 -12.24
C GLU A 13 7.03 -19.45 -11.35
N GLU A 14 7.79 -20.52 -11.16
CA GLU A 14 7.48 -21.63 -10.24
C GLU A 14 7.37 -21.15 -8.80
N PHE A 15 8.16 -20.14 -8.41
CA PHE A 15 8.02 -19.49 -7.12
C PHE A 15 6.73 -18.65 -7.04
N ARG A 16 6.40 -17.87 -8.06
CA ARG A 16 5.30 -16.89 -8.02
C ARG A 16 3.93 -17.54 -8.16
N ARG A 17 3.72 -18.39 -9.16
CA ARG A 17 2.40 -18.95 -9.52
C ARG A 17 1.64 -19.62 -8.35
N PRO A 18 2.24 -20.52 -7.55
CA PRO A 18 1.50 -21.17 -6.47
C PRO A 18 1.11 -20.18 -5.37
N ARG A 19 1.99 -19.22 -5.07
CA ARG A 19 1.76 -18.17 -4.06
C ARG A 19 0.64 -17.23 -4.50
N GLU A 20 0.68 -16.80 -5.76
CA GLU A 20 -0.38 -16.01 -6.37
C GLU A 20 -1.73 -16.72 -6.35
N SER A 21 -1.76 -18.01 -6.70
CA SER A 21 -2.98 -18.81 -6.73
C SER A 21 -3.61 -18.95 -5.34
N LEU A 22 -2.80 -19.20 -4.31
CA LEU A 22 -3.28 -19.25 -2.92
C LEU A 22 -3.87 -17.92 -2.47
N LEU A 23 -3.19 -16.80 -2.73
CA LEU A 23 -3.72 -15.48 -2.39
C LEU A 23 -5.05 -15.19 -3.10
N ASN A 24 -5.15 -15.55 -4.39
CA ASN A 24 -6.39 -15.40 -5.16
C ASN A 24 -7.54 -16.21 -4.57
N ILE A 25 -7.35 -17.51 -4.34
CA ILE A 25 -8.41 -18.41 -3.85
C ILE A 25 -8.85 -17.99 -2.45
N CYS A 26 -7.91 -17.73 -1.53
CA CYS A 26 -8.25 -17.32 -0.18
C CYS A 26 -8.93 -15.95 -0.12
N THR A 27 -8.51 -15.00 -0.97
CA THR A 27 -9.18 -13.69 -1.07
C THR A 27 -10.60 -13.84 -1.59
N GLU A 28 -10.81 -14.64 -2.63
CA GLU A 28 -12.13 -14.92 -3.20
C GLU A 28 -13.07 -15.55 -2.17
N PHE A 29 -12.58 -16.61 -1.51
CA PHE A 29 -13.29 -17.30 -0.45
C PHE A 29 -13.68 -16.33 0.68
N TYR A 30 -12.72 -15.55 1.20
CA TYR A 30 -12.96 -14.65 2.33
C TYR A 30 -13.98 -13.55 1.97
N LYS A 31 -13.85 -12.97 0.78
CA LYS A 31 -14.76 -11.93 0.26
C LYS A 31 -16.19 -12.42 0.08
N HIS A 32 -16.38 -13.65 -0.40
CA HIS A 32 -17.71 -14.21 -0.66
C HIS A 32 -18.34 -14.84 0.57
N CYS A 33 -17.57 -15.57 1.37
CA CYS A 33 -18.08 -16.25 2.55
C CYS A 33 -18.30 -15.30 3.73
N GLY A 34 -17.56 -14.19 3.83
CA GLY A 34 -17.66 -13.21 4.93
C GLY A 34 -19.07 -12.68 5.15
N PRO A 35 -19.68 -12.04 4.14
CA PRO A 35 -21.05 -11.56 4.23
C PRO A 35 -22.06 -12.68 4.47
N ARG A 36 -21.88 -13.84 3.82
CA ARG A 36 -22.79 -14.99 3.97
C ARG A 36 -22.78 -15.54 5.38
N LEU A 37 -21.61 -15.61 6.03
CA LEU A 37 -21.50 -16.08 7.40
C LEU A 37 -22.22 -15.15 8.37
N LYS A 38 -22.12 -13.83 8.18
CA LYS A 38 -22.88 -12.84 8.97
C LYS A 38 -24.38 -13.04 8.83
N ILE A 39 -24.87 -13.29 7.62
CA ILE A 39 -26.29 -13.59 7.38
C ILE A 39 -26.70 -14.87 8.12
N LEU A 40 -25.91 -15.94 8.00
CA LEU A 40 -26.20 -17.21 8.67
C LEU A 40 -26.22 -17.08 10.20
N GLN A 41 -25.28 -16.32 10.77
CA GLN A 41 -25.24 -16.04 12.21
C GLN A 41 -26.49 -15.28 12.68
N ASN A 42 -26.97 -14.32 11.89
CA ASN A 42 -28.19 -13.57 12.21
C ASN A 42 -29.47 -14.43 12.13
N VAL A 43 -29.52 -15.39 11.21
CA VAL A 43 -30.68 -16.29 11.02
C VAL A 43 -30.69 -17.41 12.06
N ALA A 44 -29.53 -17.87 12.51
CA ALA A 44 -29.44 -19.01 13.43
C ALA A 44 -29.96 -18.73 14.84
N GLY A 45 -30.10 -17.45 15.26
CA GLY A 45 -30.73 -17.06 16.53
C GLY A 45 -30.07 -17.56 17.82
N GLU A 46 -29.06 -18.44 17.73
CA GLU A 46 -28.41 -19.07 18.88
C GLU A 46 -27.07 -18.39 19.21
N PRO A 47 -26.90 -17.84 20.43
CA PRO A 47 -25.63 -17.27 20.90
C PRO A 47 -24.57 -18.34 21.21
N ARG A 48 -24.84 -19.62 20.92
CA ARG A 48 -23.99 -20.77 21.29
C ARG A 48 -22.98 -21.16 20.22
N VAL A 49 -23.12 -20.65 18.99
CA VAL A 49 -22.08 -20.79 17.99
C VAL A 49 -21.03 -19.73 18.29
N THR A 50 -19.97 -20.15 18.98
CA THR A 50 -18.70 -19.42 19.10
C THR A 50 -18.41 -18.73 17.76
N ALA A 51 -18.15 -17.42 17.79
CA ALA A 51 -17.99 -16.60 16.60
C ALA A 51 -17.20 -17.34 15.51
N LEU A 52 -17.91 -17.86 14.50
CA LEU A 52 -17.28 -18.62 13.43
C LEU A 52 -16.35 -17.65 12.69
N GLU A 53 -15.05 -17.89 12.79
CA GLU A 53 -14.04 -17.20 12.00
C GLU A 53 -13.83 -17.98 10.70
N LEU A 54 -13.87 -17.29 9.56
CA LEU A 54 -13.62 -17.94 8.26
C LEU A 54 -12.18 -18.40 8.12
N LEU A 55 -11.25 -17.64 8.70
CA LEU A 55 -9.84 -17.91 8.72
C LEU A 55 -9.33 -17.65 10.13
N ASP A 56 -8.61 -18.63 10.66
CA ASP A 56 -7.97 -18.47 11.95
C ASP A 56 -6.74 -17.54 11.86
N ILE A 57 -6.24 -17.14 13.03
CA ILE A 57 -5.05 -16.28 13.15
C ILE A 57 -3.85 -16.87 12.37
N LYS A 58 -3.66 -18.19 12.40
CA LYS A 58 -2.55 -18.87 11.70
C LYS A 58 -2.68 -18.74 10.18
N SER A 59 -3.90 -18.86 9.65
CA SER A 59 -4.17 -18.67 8.22
C SER A 59 -3.91 -17.23 7.79
N HIS A 60 -4.35 -16.24 8.57
CA HIS A 60 -4.04 -14.83 8.29
C HIS A 60 -2.53 -14.55 8.28
N MET A 61 -1.80 -15.08 9.26
CA MET A 61 -0.34 -15.00 9.30
C MET A 61 0.30 -15.66 8.08
N ARG A 62 -0.15 -16.86 7.69
CA ARG A 62 0.41 -17.58 6.56
C ARG A 62 0.19 -16.86 5.22
N LEU A 63 -1.00 -16.29 5.03
CA LEU A 63 -1.29 -15.46 3.85
C LEU A 63 -0.41 -14.21 3.82
N ALA A 64 -0.18 -13.57 4.97
CA ALA A 64 0.72 -12.44 5.07
C ALA A 64 2.18 -12.83 4.75
N GLU A 65 2.65 -14.00 5.17
CA GLU A 65 3.98 -14.51 4.80
C GLU A 65 4.13 -14.76 3.30
N ILE A 66 3.08 -15.27 2.65
CA ILE A 66 3.05 -15.49 1.20
C ILE A 66 3.12 -14.15 0.46
N ALA A 67 2.27 -13.18 0.82
CA ALA A 67 2.31 -11.85 0.25
C ALA A 67 3.64 -11.14 0.53
N HIS A 68 4.19 -11.27 1.74
CA HIS A 68 5.52 -10.78 2.10
C HIS A 68 6.61 -11.37 1.19
N ALA A 69 6.55 -12.67 0.88
CA ALA A 69 7.51 -13.33 0.01
C ALA A 69 7.45 -12.80 -1.43
N LEU A 70 6.26 -12.50 -1.96
CA LEU A 70 6.09 -11.84 -3.26
C LEU A 70 6.63 -10.40 -3.24
N LEU A 71 6.30 -9.61 -2.20
CA LEU A 71 6.79 -8.24 -2.03
C LEU A 71 8.33 -8.13 -1.86
N LYS A 72 9.01 -9.22 -1.48
CA LYS A 72 10.48 -9.25 -1.51
C LYS A 72 11.03 -9.20 -2.93
N LEU A 73 10.37 -9.89 -3.86
CA LEU A 73 10.81 -10.08 -5.24
C LEU A 73 10.29 -8.96 -6.16
N ALA A 74 9.14 -8.36 -5.83
CA ALA A 74 8.47 -7.34 -6.63
C ALA A 74 9.37 -6.18 -7.16
N PRO A 75 10.33 -5.60 -6.41
CA PRO A 75 11.20 -4.55 -6.95
C PRO A 75 12.11 -4.98 -8.10
N TYR A 76 12.35 -6.29 -8.26
CA TYR A 76 13.33 -6.84 -9.22
C TYR A 76 12.68 -7.67 -10.32
N ASP A 77 11.36 -7.81 -10.29
CA ASP A 77 10.61 -8.68 -11.19
C ASP A 77 9.24 -8.07 -11.42
N THR A 78 9.10 -7.44 -12.60
CA THR A 78 7.90 -6.72 -13.02
C THR A 78 6.66 -7.59 -12.91
N LEU A 79 6.74 -8.84 -13.36
CA LEU A 79 5.63 -9.78 -13.30
C LEU A 79 5.23 -10.16 -11.86
N THR A 80 6.16 -10.09 -10.88
CA THR A 80 5.79 -10.25 -9.47
C THR A 80 5.12 -8.99 -8.91
N MET A 81 5.59 -7.79 -9.30
CA MET A 81 4.93 -6.53 -8.95
C MET A 81 3.48 -6.53 -9.45
N GLU A 82 3.24 -7.04 -10.66
CA GLU A 82 1.93 -7.14 -11.29
C GLU A 82 1.08 -8.34 -10.82
N SER A 83 1.60 -9.18 -9.93
CA SER A 83 0.92 -10.41 -9.49
C SER A 83 -0.52 -10.12 -9.06
N ARG A 84 -1.48 -10.77 -9.73
CA ARG A 84 -2.91 -10.53 -9.50
C ARG A 84 -3.27 -10.93 -8.08
N GLY A 85 -2.79 -12.08 -7.60
CA GLY A 85 -3.03 -12.55 -6.24
C GLY A 85 -2.53 -11.59 -5.17
N LEU A 86 -1.34 -11.01 -5.36
CA LEU A 86 -0.81 -10.01 -4.44
C LEU A 86 -1.68 -8.75 -4.42
N ARG A 87 -2.03 -8.23 -5.59
CA ARG A 87 -2.89 -7.05 -5.70
C ARG A 87 -4.26 -7.29 -5.08
N ARG A 88 -4.90 -8.43 -5.37
CA ARG A 88 -6.20 -8.79 -4.79
C ARG A 88 -6.14 -8.92 -3.28
N TYR A 89 -5.10 -9.56 -2.74
CA TYR A 89 -4.91 -9.64 -1.29
C TYR A 89 -4.86 -8.24 -0.64
N ILE A 90 -4.08 -7.32 -1.21
CA ILE A 90 -3.93 -5.95 -0.68
C ILE A 90 -5.17 -5.08 -0.91
N MET A 91 -5.81 -5.17 -2.08
CA MET A 91 -6.95 -4.34 -2.48
C MET A 91 -8.29 -4.83 -1.93
N GLU A 92 -8.45 -6.14 -1.77
CA GLU A 92 -9.74 -6.75 -1.45
C GLU A 92 -9.74 -7.42 -0.08
N MET A 93 -8.69 -8.15 0.29
CA MET A 93 -8.68 -8.90 1.56
C MET A 93 -8.30 -8.04 2.77
N LEU A 94 -7.26 -7.20 2.66
CA LEU A 94 -6.85 -6.33 3.77
C LEU A 94 -8.00 -5.40 4.25
N PRO A 95 -8.77 -4.73 3.37
CA PRO A 95 -9.81 -3.80 3.83
C PRO A 95 -10.98 -4.45 4.57
N ILE A 96 -11.24 -5.74 4.33
CA ILE A 96 -12.37 -6.49 4.91
C ILE A 96 -11.96 -7.41 6.06
N THR A 97 -10.66 -7.56 6.32
CA THR A 97 -10.14 -8.31 7.48
C THR A 97 -10.21 -7.43 8.72
N ASP A 98 -10.67 -7.94 9.86
CA ASP A 98 -10.75 -7.16 11.10
C ASP A 98 -9.38 -7.08 11.80
N TRP A 99 -8.77 -5.89 11.77
CA TRP A 99 -7.48 -5.58 12.38
C TRP A 99 -7.59 -4.97 13.79
N SER A 100 -8.81 -4.81 14.30
CA SER A 100 -9.02 -4.38 15.69
C SER A 100 -8.49 -5.44 16.66
N SER A 101 -8.61 -6.72 16.29
CA SER A 101 -8.04 -7.86 17.03
C SER A 101 -6.52 -7.81 17.10
N GLU A 102 -5.99 -7.76 18.31
CA GLU A 102 -4.54 -7.72 18.55
C GLU A 102 -3.83 -8.99 18.08
N ALA A 103 -4.53 -10.13 18.08
CA ALA A 103 -3.95 -11.41 17.69
C ALA A 103 -3.65 -11.51 16.19
N VAL A 104 -4.45 -10.84 15.34
CA VAL A 104 -4.29 -10.86 13.88
C VAL A 104 -3.38 -9.70 13.40
N ARG A 105 -3.25 -8.64 14.21
CA ARG A 105 -2.46 -7.43 13.92
C ARG A 105 -1.00 -7.69 13.47
N PRO A 106 -0.26 -8.70 13.99
CA PRO A 106 1.08 -9.03 13.49
C PRO A 106 1.14 -9.32 11.98
N ALA A 107 0.07 -9.89 11.40
CA ALA A 107 0.00 -10.18 9.97
C ALA A 107 -0.02 -8.88 9.14
N LEU A 108 -0.81 -7.89 9.54
CA LEU A 108 -0.84 -6.57 8.90
C LEU A 108 0.50 -5.85 9.05
N ILE A 109 1.07 -5.88 10.25
CA ILE A 109 2.38 -5.27 10.53
C ILE A 109 3.47 -5.85 9.62
N LEU A 110 3.47 -7.18 9.40
CA LEU A 110 4.41 -7.85 8.50
C LEU A 110 4.32 -7.30 7.07
N ILE A 111 3.11 -7.07 6.57
CA ILE A 111 2.88 -6.51 5.23
C ILE A 111 3.31 -5.05 5.16
N LEU A 112 2.87 -4.21 6.09
CA LEU A 112 3.22 -2.78 6.12
C LEU A 112 4.73 -2.57 6.19
N LYS A 113 5.42 -3.31 7.08
CA LYS A 113 6.88 -3.27 7.20
C LYS A 113 7.58 -3.71 5.92
N ARG A 114 6.99 -4.65 5.17
CA ARG A 114 7.58 -5.13 3.91
C ARG A 114 7.36 -4.15 2.76
N LEU A 115 6.19 -3.53 2.68
CA LEU A 115 5.90 -2.45 1.74
C LEU A 115 6.83 -1.25 1.99
N ASP A 116 6.99 -0.83 3.24
CA ASP A 116 7.95 0.22 3.64
C ASP A 116 9.37 -0.09 3.13
N ARG A 117 9.87 -1.31 3.39
CA ARG A 117 11.18 -1.75 2.89
C ARG A 117 11.27 -1.79 1.37
N MET A 118 10.21 -2.19 0.70
CA MET A 118 10.13 -2.28 -0.77
C MET A 118 10.24 -0.89 -1.40
N PHE A 119 9.41 0.07 -0.97
CA PHE A 119 9.44 1.44 -1.47
C PHE A 119 10.71 2.18 -1.06
N ASN A 120 11.27 1.92 0.14
CA ASN A 120 12.58 2.44 0.51
C ASN A 120 13.68 1.98 -0.44
N LYS A 121 13.62 0.72 -0.88
CA LYS A 121 14.59 0.18 -1.85
C LYS A 121 14.44 0.85 -3.21
N ILE A 122 13.21 1.01 -3.68
CA ILE A 122 12.89 1.73 -4.94
C ILE A 122 13.38 3.19 -4.87
N HIS A 123 13.15 3.87 -3.73
CA HIS A 123 13.57 5.25 -3.50
C HIS A 123 15.09 5.44 -3.55
N LYS A 124 15.84 4.52 -2.93
CA LYS A 124 17.30 4.58 -2.85
C LYS A 124 18.02 4.11 -4.11
N MET A 125 17.37 3.35 -4.98
CA MET A 125 17.99 2.76 -6.19
C MET A 125 17.32 3.30 -7.47
N PRO A 126 17.94 4.30 -8.14
CA PRO A 126 17.40 4.86 -9.39
C PRO A 126 17.23 3.85 -10.53
N THR A 127 18.02 2.77 -10.53
CA THR A 127 17.87 1.67 -11.51
C THR A 127 16.56 0.92 -11.33
N LEU A 128 16.20 0.56 -10.09
CA LEU A 128 14.91 -0.07 -9.79
C LEU A 128 13.76 0.88 -10.09
N ARG A 129 13.90 2.16 -9.72
CA ARG A 129 12.87 3.19 -9.97
C ARG A 129 12.45 3.28 -11.44
N ARG A 130 13.38 3.05 -12.38
CA ARG A 130 13.11 3.04 -13.83
C ARG A 130 12.42 1.77 -14.33
N GLN A 131 12.49 0.68 -13.56
CA GLN A 131 11.97 -0.64 -13.94
C GLN A 131 10.68 -1.01 -13.16
N VAL A 132 10.30 -0.19 -12.18
CA VAL A 132 9.10 -0.44 -11.39
C VAL A 132 7.86 -0.29 -12.28
N GLU A 133 7.01 -1.31 -12.24
CA GLU A 133 5.64 -1.22 -12.76
C GLU A 133 4.80 -0.32 -11.84
N TRP A 134 4.74 0.96 -12.18
CA TRP A 134 4.12 1.98 -11.36
C TRP A 134 2.62 1.82 -11.23
N GLU A 135 1.94 1.27 -12.24
CA GLU A 135 0.49 1.01 -12.17
C GLU A 135 0.20 -0.02 -11.08
N ALA A 136 0.94 -1.13 -11.08
CA ALA A 136 0.82 -2.14 -10.04
C ALA A 136 1.23 -1.59 -8.67
N ALA A 137 2.30 -0.80 -8.58
CA ALA A 137 2.71 -0.15 -7.33
C ALA A 137 1.62 0.80 -6.80
N SER A 138 0.90 1.49 -7.69
CA SER A 138 -0.23 2.37 -7.36
C SER A 138 -1.36 1.57 -6.73
N SER A 139 -1.74 0.43 -7.31
CA SER A 139 -2.75 -0.46 -6.74
C SER A 139 -2.38 -0.94 -5.33
N LEU A 140 -1.10 -1.18 -5.03
CA LEU A 140 -0.69 -1.55 -3.67
C LEU A 140 -0.95 -0.41 -2.66
N ILE A 141 -0.68 0.83 -3.05
CA ILE A 141 -0.96 2.01 -2.23
C ILE A 141 -2.47 2.25 -2.10
N GLU A 142 -3.23 2.08 -3.17
CA GLU A 142 -4.68 2.18 -3.13
C GLU A 142 -5.33 1.18 -2.18
N GLY A 143 -4.82 -0.06 -2.12
CA GLY A 143 -5.33 -1.05 -1.17
C GLY A 143 -5.07 -0.64 0.29
N LEU A 144 -3.96 0.04 0.56
CA LEU A 144 -3.73 0.66 1.87
C LEU A 144 -4.70 1.81 2.14
N CYS A 145 -5.01 2.64 1.15
CA CYS A 145 -6.04 3.68 1.28
C CYS A 145 -7.39 3.06 1.66
N LEU A 146 -7.81 1.99 0.97
CA LEU A 146 -9.05 1.28 1.27
C LEU A 146 -9.04 0.70 2.69
N THR A 147 -7.92 0.10 3.10
CA THR A 147 -7.77 -0.48 4.44
C THR A 147 -7.86 0.61 5.51
N LEU A 148 -7.17 1.74 5.32
CA LEU A 148 -7.17 2.86 6.25
C LEU A 148 -8.55 3.53 6.34
N GLN A 149 -9.23 3.69 5.21
CA GLN A 149 -10.58 4.26 5.16
C GLN A 149 -11.60 3.40 5.92
N ARG A 150 -11.46 2.06 5.84
CA ARG A 150 -12.34 1.13 6.55
C ARG A 150 -12.01 1.03 8.04
N GLN A 151 -10.72 1.09 8.39
CA GLN A 151 -10.24 0.83 9.74
C GLN A 151 -9.17 1.87 10.14
N PRO A 152 -9.59 3.05 10.61
CA PRO A 152 -8.68 4.15 10.98
C PRO A 152 -7.66 3.79 12.07
N ILE A 153 -7.91 2.74 12.86
CA ILE A 153 -6.99 2.25 13.89
C ILE A 153 -5.59 1.93 13.35
N ILE A 154 -5.47 1.58 12.07
CA ILE A 154 -4.17 1.29 11.46
C ILE A 154 -3.30 2.53 11.29
N SER A 155 -3.87 3.75 11.34
CA SER A 155 -3.15 5.02 11.22
C SER A 155 -2.09 5.20 12.31
N PHE A 156 -2.30 4.59 13.48
CA PHE A 156 -1.36 4.66 14.60
C PHE A 156 -0.14 3.74 14.43
N LEU A 157 -0.12 2.87 13.40
CA LEU A 157 1.00 1.95 13.18
C LEU A 157 2.24 2.70 12.64
N PRO A 158 3.41 2.59 13.30
CA PRO A 158 4.61 3.33 12.91
C PRO A 158 5.10 2.97 11.50
N HIS A 159 4.87 1.72 11.07
CA HIS A 159 5.24 1.25 9.73
C HIS A 159 4.44 1.94 8.62
N LEU A 160 3.18 2.28 8.87
CA LEU A 160 2.38 3.03 7.91
C LEU A 160 2.91 4.46 7.77
N ARG A 161 3.24 5.11 8.88
CA ARG A 161 3.85 6.46 8.87
C ARG A 161 5.18 6.50 8.13
N SER A 162 6.07 5.53 8.37
CA SER A 162 7.34 5.40 7.63
C SER A 162 7.11 5.21 6.13
N LEU A 163 6.20 4.30 5.77
CA LEU A 163 5.85 4.03 4.38
C LEU A 163 5.33 5.29 3.67
N ILE A 164 4.40 6.01 4.29
CA ILE A 164 3.86 7.27 3.75
C ILE A 164 4.99 8.27 3.49
N ASN A 165 5.90 8.46 4.44
CA ASN A 165 7.01 9.38 4.29
C ASN A 165 7.91 9.02 3.08
N VAL A 166 8.22 7.74 2.89
CA VAL A 166 9.03 7.27 1.76
C VAL A 166 8.30 7.46 0.43
N CYS A 167 6.99 7.18 0.38
CA CYS A 167 6.15 7.42 -0.79
C CYS A 167 6.07 8.90 -1.16
N VAL A 168 5.94 9.80 -0.17
CA VAL A 168 6.00 11.26 -0.39
C VAL A 168 7.37 11.66 -0.96
N ASN A 169 8.47 11.16 -0.40
CA ASN A 169 9.81 11.44 -0.92
C ASN A 169 10.03 10.93 -2.35
N LEU A 170 9.42 9.80 -2.72
CA LEU A 170 9.38 9.29 -4.09
C LEU A 170 8.67 10.26 -5.03
N VAL A 171 7.45 10.70 -4.68
CA VAL A 171 6.66 11.66 -5.48
C VAL A 171 7.38 12.98 -5.65
N MET A 172 8.01 13.49 -4.59
CA MET A 172 8.74 14.76 -4.60
C MET A 172 10.08 14.70 -5.34
N GLY A 173 10.52 13.52 -5.79
CA GLY A 173 11.81 13.37 -6.45
C GLY A 173 13.00 13.71 -5.55
N VAL A 174 12.84 13.68 -4.22
CA VAL A 174 13.94 13.92 -3.28
C VAL A 174 14.89 12.74 -3.40
N VAL A 175 15.98 12.92 -4.13
CA VAL A 175 16.96 11.86 -4.31
C VAL A 175 17.72 11.69 -3.00
N GLY A 176 17.80 10.45 -2.49
CA GLY A 176 18.49 10.16 -1.23
C GLY A 176 19.98 10.56 -1.28
N PRO A 177 20.64 10.74 -0.12
CA PRO A 177 22.03 11.22 -0.03
C PRO A 177 23.04 10.36 -0.79
N SER A 178 22.69 9.13 -1.16
CA SER A 178 23.52 8.18 -1.93
C SER A 178 23.65 8.51 -3.42
N SER A 179 22.96 9.52 -3.93
CA SER A 179 22.83 9.80 -5.36
C SER A 179 23.81 10.83 -5.93
N VAL A 180 24.63 11.44 -5.07
CA VAL A 180 25.55 12.52 -5.46
C VAL A 180 26.92 12.00 -5.92
N ALA A 181 27.15 10.67 -5.88
CA ALA A 181 28.46 10.09 -6.17
C ALA A 181 28.79 10.01 -7.67
N ASP A 182 27.78 9.96 -8.55
CA ASP A 182 28.00 9.89 -10.00
C ASP A 182 27.74 11.26 -10.62
N GLY A 183 28.82 11.98 -10.94
CA GLY A 183 28.86 13.36 -11.45
C GLY A 183 28.19 13.61 -12.83
N LEU A 184 27.02 13.04 -13.07
CA LEU A 184 26.17 13.33 -14.23
C LEU A 184 25.33 14.59 -13.95
N PRO A 185 25.21 15.51 -14.92
CA PRO A 185 24.47 16.75 -14.73
C PRO A 185 22.98 16.48 -14.44
N LEU A 186 22.57 16.83 -13.21
CA LEU A 186 21.24 16.63 -12.61
C LEU A 186 20.06 17.24 -13.38
N LEU A 187 20.31 18.06 -14.40
CA LEU A 187 19.29 18.85 -15.09
C LEU A 187 18.57 18.10 -16.21
N HIS A 188 19.10 16.97 -16.69
CA HIS A 188 18.49 16.20 -17.81
C HIS A 188 17.70 14.95 -17.38
N LEU A 189 17.66 14.61 -16.08
CA LEU A 189 16.98 13.42 -15.54
C LEU A 189 15.60 13.72 -14.92
N SER A 190 15.24 15.00 -14.82
CA SER A 190 14.10 15.51 -14.04
C SER A 190 12.72 14.92 -14.44
N PRO A 191 12.37 14.69 -15.72
CA PRO A 191 11.06 14.15 -16.09
C PRO A 191 10.92 12.63 -15.91
N TYR A 192 12.04 11.89 -15.86
CA TYR A 192 12.03 10.41 -15.83
C TYR A 192 12.14 9.83 -14.41
N LEU A 193 12.31 10.70 -13.41
CA LEU A 193 12.39 10.29 -12.02
C LEU A 193 11.00 10.35 -11.39
N SER A 194 10.19 11.38 -11.62
CA SER A 194 8.89 11.52 -10.95
C SER A 194 7.94 10.35 -11.28
N PRO A 195 7.34 9.69 -10.27
CA PRO A 195 6.43 8.59 -10.51
C PRO A 195 5.18 9.08 -11.27
N PRO A 196 4.52 8.20 -12.06
CA PRO A 196 3.31 8.53 -12.80
C PRO A 196 2.18 9.10 -11.93
N LEU A 197 1.25 9.79 -12.58
CA LEU A 197 0.11 10.42 -11.92
C LEU A 197 -0.71 9.44 -11.05
N PRO A 198 -1.07 8.22 -11.49
CA PRO A 198 -1.83 7.27 -10.66
C PRO A 198 -1.16 7.00 -9.30
N PHE A 199 0.16 6.80 -9.30
CA PHE A 199 0.92 6.56 -8.08
C PHE A 199 0.90 7.79 -7.18
N SER A 200 1.18 8.95 -7.76
CA SER A 200 1.20 10.23 -7.04
C SER A 200 -0.16 10.52 -6.40
N THR A 201 -1.26 10.31 -7.13
CA THR A 201 -2.62 10.46 -6.63
C THR A 201 -2.93 9.48 -5.50
N ALA A 202 -2.52 8.21 -5.61
CA ALA A 202 -2.71 7.22 -4.55
C ALA A 202 -1.97 7.61 -3.26
N VAL A 203 -0.72 8.07 -3.36
CA VAL A 203 0.08 8.55 -2.22
C VAL A 203 -0.57 9.78 -1.57
N VAL A 204 -1.01 10.74 -2.39
CA VAL A 204 -1.73 11.93 -1.93
C VAL A 204 -3.00 11.55 -1.15
N ARG A 205 -3.79 10.60 -1.67
CA ARG A 205 -4.98 10.08 -0.98
C ARG A 205 -4.62 9.39 0.34
N LEU A 206 -3.53 8.63 0.38
CA LEU A 206 -3.08 7.97 1.60
C LEU A 206 -2.70 8.99 2.68
N VAL A 207 -1.99 10.07 2.33
CA VAL A 207 -1.65 11.17 3.24
C VAL A 207 -2.90 11.86 3.77
N ALA A 208 -3.87 12.15 2.89
CA ALA A 208 -5.15 12.75 3.26
C ALA A 208 -5.89 11.91 4.31
N LEU A 209 -6.04 10.61 4.06
CA LEU A 209 -6.70 9.68 4.97
C LEU A 209 -5.95 9.56 6.30
N GLN A 210 -4.62 9.59 6.28
CA GLN A 210 -3.80 9.56 7.49
C GLN A 210 -4.01 10.79 8.37
N ILE A 211 -4.06 11.98 7.78
CA ILE A 211 -4.35 13.23 8.49
C ILE A 211 -5.77 13.19 9.06
N GLN A 212 -6.76 12.74 8.27
CA GLN A 212 -8.14 12.62 8.71
C GLN A 212 -8.30 11.65 9.89
N ALA A 213 -7.59 10.53 9.87
CA ALA A 213 -7.63 9.53 10.92
C ALA A 213 -6.97 10.02 12.23
N LEU A 214 -5.92 10.84 12.14
CA LEU A 214 -5.14 11.30 13.30
C LEU A 214 -5.61 12.64 13.89
N LYS A 215 -6.47 13.40 13.19
CA LYS A 215 -7.06 14.69 13.63
C LYS A 215 -6.05 15.65 14.31
N GLU A 216 -5.96 15.62 15.64
CA GLU A 216 -5.18 16.51 16.51
C GLU A 216 -3.72 16.03 16.74
N ASP A 217 -3.45 14.73 16.59
CA ASP A 217 -2.14 14.12 16.94
C ASP A 217 -1.10 14.21 15.80
N PHE A 218 -1.44 14.85 14.68
CA PHE A 218 -0.56 14.92 13.50
C PHE A 218 -0.70 16.23 12.73
N PRO A 219 -0.15 17.35 13.25
CA PRO A 219 -0.19 18.61 12.55
C PRO A 219 0.60 18.49 11.23
N LEU A 220 0.08 19.15 10.17
CA LEU A 220 0.68 19.21 8.83
C LEU A 220 2.18 19.54 8.87
N SER A 221 2.64 20.28 9.88
CA SER A 221 4.06 20.58 10.10
C SER A 221 4.96 19.34 10.15
N HIS A 222 4.50 18.18 10.62
CA HIS A 222 5.33 16.96 10.67
C HIS A 222 5.50 16.29 9.29
N VAL A 223 4.56 16.52 8.37
CA VAL A 223 4.69 16.11 6.96
C VAL A 223 5.61 17.08 6.22
N ILE A 224 5.59 18.36 6.61
CA ILE A 224 6.32 19.48 5.97
C ILE A 224 7.73 19.70 6.59
N SER A 225 8.04 19.12 7.74
CA SER A 225 9.28 19.38 8.47
C SER A 225 10.60 18.99 7.79
N PRO A 226 10.71 18.00 6.87
CA PRO A 226 12.00 17.67 6.26
C PRO A 226 12.41 18.61 5.11
N PHE A 227 11.64 19.67 4.80
CA PHE A 227 11.88 20.52 3.64
C PHE A 227 12.73 21.76 3.96
N THR A 228 14.00 21.76 3.53
CA THR A 228 14.88 22.93 3.58
C THR A 228 14.69 23.88 2.38
N ASN A 229 14.10 23.42 1.28
CA ASN A 229 13.97 24.18 0.03
C ASN A 229 12.57 24.82 -0.13
N GLN A 230 12.52 26.13 -0.37
CA GLN A 230 11.30 26.96 -0.41
C GLN A 230 10.39 26.65 -1.61
N GLU A 231 10.96 26.48 -2.82
CA GLU A 231 10.17 26.15 -4.03
C GLU A 231 9.47 24.78 -3.91
N ARG A 232 10.10 23.82 -3.23
CA ARG A 232 9.51 22.50 -2.96
C ARG A 232 8.40 22.55 -1.91
N ARG A 233 8.50 23.46 -0.94
CA ARG A 233 7.41 23.74 0.02
C ARG A 233 6.20 24.35 -0.70
N GLU A 234 6.43 25.25 -1.64
CA GLU A 234 5.36 25.91 -2.40
C GLU A 234 4.65 24.94 -3.36
N GLY A 235 5.39 24.08 -4.07
CA GLY A 235 4.78 23.03 -4.90
C GLY A 235 3.97 22.01 -4.10
N MET A 236 4.43 21.65 -2.90
CA MET A 236 3.68 20.78 -2.00
C MET A 236 2.49 21.52 -1.37
N LEU A 237 2.59 22.81 -1.06
CA LEU A 237 1.46 23.63 -0.60
C LEU A 237 0.41 23.82 -1.70
N LEU A 238 0.80 23.93 -2.96
CA LEU A 238 -0.11 23.94 -4.10
C LEU A 238 -0.80 22.58 -4.29
N ASN A 239 -0.06 21.48 -4.20
CA ASN A 239 -0.63 20.14 -4.21
C ASN A 239 -1.49 19.86 -2.97
N LEU A 240 -1.11 20.35 -1.78
CA LEU A 240 -1.84 20.30 -0.51
C LEU A 240 -3.08 21.21 -0.50
N ALA A 241 -3.02 22.36 -1.18
CA ALA A 241 -4.14 23.27 -1.35
C ALA A 241 -5.13 22.70 -2.38
N ALA A 242 -4.65 22.12 -3.48
CA ALA A 242 -5.45 21.29 -4.36
C ALA A 242 -6.04 20.10 -3.59
N LEU A 243 -5.28 19.48 -2.68
CA LEU A 243 -5.72 18.44 -1.74
C LEU A 243 -6.76 18.92 -0.75
N LYS A 244 -6.69 20.16 -0.23
CA LYS A 244 -7.73 20.76 0.61
C LYS A 244 -8.99 21.02 -0.21
N VAL A 245 -8.87 21.50 -1.44
CA VAL A 245 -10.00 21.67 -2.36
C VAL A 245 -10.61 20.31 -2.69
N VAL A 246 -9.80 19.29 -2.96
CA VAL A 246 -10.24 17.91 -3.20
C VAL A 246 -10.82 17.27 -1.93
N LEU A 247 -10.26 17.51 -0.74
CA LEU A 247 -10.83 17.08 0.53
C LEU A 247 -12.18 17.74 0.78
N VAL A 248 -12.31 19.05 0.55
CA VAL A 248 -13.56 19.80 0.68
C VAL A 248 -14.59 19.31 -0.36
N CYS A 249 -14.15 19.00 -1.58
CA CYS A 249 -15.00 18.37 -2.60
C CYS A 249 -15.39 16.93 -2.23
N PHE A 250 -14.50 16.16 -1.60
CA PHE A 250 -14.73 14.79 -1.18
C PHE A 250 -15.60 14.72 0.09
N GLU A 251 -15.43 15.65 1.05
CA GLU A 251 -16.32 15.86 2.18
C GLU A 251 -17.73 16.27 1.73
N ARG A 252 -17.85 17.12 0.70
CA ARG A 252 -19.14 17.42 0.07
C ARG A 252 -19.74 16.22 -0.64
N SER A 253 -18.93 15.37 -1.26
CA SER A 253 -19.41 14.16 -1.95
C SER A 253 -19.82 13.04 -0.99
N LEU A 254 -19.13 12.88 0.15
CA LEU A 254 -19.50 11.95 1.21
C LEU A 254 -20.68 12.47 2.06
N GLY A 255 -20.76 13.78 2.29
CA GLY A 255 -21.90 14.40 2.99
C GLY A 255 -23.24 14.18 2.26
N ASN A 256 -23.21 14.13 0.92
CA ASN A 256 -24.40 13.85 0.11
C ASN A 256 -24.78 12.37 0.03
N GLN A 257 -23.95 11.43 0.52
CA GLN A 257 -24.30 9.99 0.57
C GLN A 257 -24.91 9.56 1.92
N CYS A 258 -24.95 10.45 2.91
CA CYS A 258 -25.60 10.20 4.21
C CYS A 258 -26.99 10.87 4.31
N THR A 259 -27.47 11.50 3.23
CA THR A 259 -28.84 12.01 3.07
C THR A 259 -29.45 11.40 1.81
N GLY A 260 -29.78 10.12 1.89
CA GLY A 260 -30.40 9.34 0.81
C GLY A 260 -30.82 7.98 1.33
#